data_AF-A0A1L8TYK2-F1
#
_entry.id   AF-A0A1L8TYK2-F1
#
_cell.length_a   1.000
_cell.length_b   1.000
_cell.length_c   1.000
_cell.angle_alpha   90.00
_cell.angle_beta   90.00
_cell.angle_gamma   90.00
#
_symmetry.space_group_name_H-M   'P 1'
#
loop_
_entity.id
_entity.type
_entity.pdbx_description
1 polymer ?
#
loop_
_entity_poly.entity_id
_entity_poly.type
_entity_poly.pdbx_seq_one_letter_code
_entity_poly.pdbx_strand_id
1 'polypeptide(L)'
;MYQNYQSKKKSILMVILLTIITCGIYSLFWLYQTTQDLTEYSEDYRLTPGMSVLLTIITCGLYQIYWWYRIADIFITAQEKTKFPRINDNKVLFVVLAIFGLDIINMAILQSDMNQVWESADSASQSVTQDTDDWTDY
;
A
#
# COMPACT_ATOMS: atom_id res chain seq x y z
N MET A 1 20.69 -2.56 4.82
CA MET A 1 19.80 -2.53 6.00
C MET A 1 18.64 -3.46 5.69
N TYR A 2 18.69 -4.72 6.14
CA TYR A 2 17.61 -5.70 5.86
C TYR A 2 16.38 -5.33 6.68
N GLN A 3 15.38 -4.71 6.04
CA GLN A 3 14.07 -4.49 6.66
C GLN A 3 13.26 -5.78 6.53
N ASN A 4 12.86 -6.36 7.66
CA ASN A 4 12.01 -7.56 7.71
C ASN A 4 10.62 -7.27 7.12
N TYR A 5 10.45 -7.46 5.80
CA TYR A 5 9.19 -7.24 5.07
C TYR A 5 8.06 -8.19 5.49
N GLN A 6 8.40 -9.34 6.08
CA GLN A 6 7.43 -10.30 6.61
C GLN A 6 6.45 -9.69 7.62
N SER A 7 6.86 -8.66 8.38
CA SER A 7 6.00 -7.97 9.37
C SER A 7 4.97 -7.03 8.73
N LYS A 8 5.21 -6.55 7.50
CA LYS A 8 4.28 -5.63 6.82
C LYS A 8 3.13 -6.36 6.12
N LYS A 9 3.24 -7.66 5.83
CA LYS A 9 2.18 -8.46 5.22
C LYS A 9 0.88 -8.36 6.03
N LYS A 10 -0.11 -7.67 5.49
CA LYS A 10 -1.46 -7.63 6.07
C LYS A 10 -2.37 -8.56 5.27
N SER A 11 -3.15 -9.37 5.99
CA SER A 11 -4.16 -10.22 5.37
C SER A 11 -5.28 -9.34 4.81
N ILE A 12 -5.50 -9.42 3.49
CA ILE A 12 -6.60 -8.76 2.77
C ILE A 12 -7.95 -9.03 3.47
N LEU A 13 -8.14 -10.27 3.95
CA LEU A 13 -9.31 -10.68 4.72
C LEU A 13 -9.48 -9.90 6.04
N MET A 14 -8.42 -9.66 6.81
CA MET A 14 -8.53 -8.88 8.06
C MET A 14 -8.92 -7.43 7.79
N VAL A 15 -8.35 -6.83 6.74
CA VAL A 15 -8.62 -5.44 6.36
C VAL A 15 -10.11 -5.26 6.01
N ILE A 16 -10.67 -6.20 5.24
CA ILE A 16 -12.09 -6.23 4.85
C ILE A 16 -13.00 -6.49 6.06
N LEU A 17 -12.65 -7.46 6.91
CA LEU A 17 -13.43 -7.80 8.10
C LEU A 17 -13.50 -6.62 9.08
N LEU A 18 -12.38 -5.94 9.31
CA LEU A 18 -12.36 -4.78 10.20
C LEU A 18 -13.12 -3.57 9.64
N THR A 19 -13.11 -3.32 8.32
CA THR A 19 -13.88 -2.20 7.75
C THR A 19 -15.38 -2.42 7.89
N ILE A 20 -15.86 -3.65 7.71
CA ILE A 20 -17.28 -4.01 7.89
C ILE A 20 -17.67 -3.94 9.38
N ILE A 21 -16.82 -4.45 10.29
CA ILE A 21 -17.10 -4.44 11.74
C ILE A 21 -17.10 -3.01 12.31
N THR A 22 -16.25 -2.12 11.81
CA THR A 22 -16.10 -0.75 12.33
C THR A 22 -16.97 0.29 11.63
N CYS A 23 -17.88 -0.12 10.74
CA CYS A 23 -18.74 0.78 9.97
C CYS A 23 -17.93 1.85 9.20
N GLY A 24 -16.79 1.44 8.61
CA GLY A 24 -15.91 2.33 7.85
C GLY A 24 -14.91 3.17 8.65
N ILE A 25 -14.94 3.20 9.98
CA ILE A 25 -13.94 3.97 10.76
C ILE A 25 -12.52 3.41 10.57
N TYR A 26 -12.39 2.10 10.40
CA TYR A 26 -11.08 1.48 10.16
C TYR A 26 -10.41 1.92 8.84
N SER A 27 -11.17 2.35 7.83
CA SER A 27 -10.58 2.83 6.57
C SER A 27 -9.66 4.04 6.80
N LEU A 28 -9.97 4.88 7.79
CA LEU A 28 -9.15 6.05 8.14
C LEU A 28 -7.81 5.65 8.76
N PHE A 29 -7.81 4.65 9.64
CA PHE A 29 -6.56 4.14 10.22
C PHE A 29 -5.70 3.44 9.16
N TRP A 30 -6.34 2.66 8.28
CA TRP A 30 -5.66 2.03 7.17
C TRP A 30 -5.09 3.06 6.19
N LEU A 31 -5.84 4.11 5.86
CA LEU A 31 -5.39 5.23 5.04
C LEU A 31 -4.12 5.88 5.61
N TYR A 32 -4.08 6.12 6.93
CA TYR A 32 -2.89 6.65 7.61
C TYR A 32 -1.68 5.74 7.39
N GLN A 33 -1.82 4.46 7.73
CA GLN A 33 -0.73 3.48 7.69
C GLN A 33 -0.22 3.29 6.26
N THR A 34 -1.12 3.09 5.30
CA THR A 34 -0.79 2.92 3.88
C THR A 34 -0.10 4.15 3.31
N THR A 35 -0.55 5.37 3.66
CA THR A 35 0.11 6.60 3.24
C THR A 35 1.52 6.69 3.81
N GLN A 36 1.69 6.40 5.10
CA GLN A 36 3.00 6.42 5.74
C GLN A 36 3.96 5.42 5.09
N ASP A 37 3.52 4.17 4.91
CA ASP A 37 4.33 3.10 4.33
C ASP A 37 4.74 3.41 2.88
N LEU A 38 3.81 3.92 2.06
CA LEU A 38 4.09 4.26 0.66
C LEU A 38 4.95 5.51 0.50
N THR A 39 4.73 6.53 1.32
CA THR A 39 5.56 7.75 1.32
C THR A 39 6.99 7.45 1.76
N GLU A 40 7.18 6.64 2.81
CA GLU A 40 8.49 6.21 3.27
C GLU A 40 9.21 5.37 2.20
N TYR A 41 8.48 4.46 1.56
CA TYR A 41 9.03 3.58 0.54
C TYR A 41 9.35 4.29 -0.79
N SER A 42 8.45 5.15 -1.25
CA SER A 42 8.62 5.92 -2.47
C SER A 42 9.57 7.10 -2.29
N GLU A 43 9.92 7.46 -1.04
CA GLU A 43 10.59 8.72 -0.66
C GLU A 43 9.85 9.97 -1.18
N ASP A 44 8.55 9.84 -1.46
CA ASP A 44 7.72 10.92 -1.98
C ASP A 44 6.78 11.44 -0.89
N TYR A 45 7.20 12.52 -0.23
CA TYR A 45 6.49 13.17 0.88
C TYR A 45 5.37 14.12 0.45
N ARG A 46 4.89 14.04 -0.79
CA ARG A 46 3.80 14.89 -1.29
C ARG A 46 2.47 14.64 -0.59
N LEU A 47 2.28 13.48 0.05
CA LEU A 47 1.15 13.20 0.92
C LEU A 47 1.62 13.07 2.37
N THR A 48 1.11 13.96 3.23
CA THR A 48 1.28 13.83 4.68
C THR A 48 0.18 12.92 5.23
N PRO A 49 0.50 11.81 5.90
CA PRO A 49 -0.49 10.84 6.39
C PRO A 49 -1.46 11.47 7.40
N GLY A 50 -0.96 12.28 8.33
CA GLY A 50 -1.80 12.96 9.32
C GLY A 50 -2.76 13.99 8.69
N MET A 51 -2.29 14.74 7.68
CA MET A 51 -3.11 15.72 6.98
C MET A 51 -4.21 15.03 6.16
N SER A 52 -3.88 13.91 5.50
CA SER A 52 -4.82 13.16 4.67
C SER A 52 -5.99 12.59 5.47
N VAL A 53 -5.73 12.05 6.67
CA VAL A 53 -6.77 11.56 7.59
C VAL A 53 -7.64 12.71 8.07
N LEU A 54 -7.02 13.80 8.50
CA LEU A 54 -7.73 14.97 9.03
C LEU A 54 -8.66 15.59 7.98
N LEU A 55 -8.21 15.73 6.73
CA LEU A 55 -9.06 16.17 5.62
C LEU A 55 -10.17 15.17 5.31
N THR A 56 -9.90 13.86 5.39
CA THR A 56 -10.95 12.84 5.18
C THR A 56 -12.06 12.94 6.23
N ILE A 57 -11.71 13.19 7.49
CA ILE A 57 -12.68 13.40 8.57
C ILE A 57 -13.45 14.71 8.36
N ILE A 58 -12.76 15.82 8.08
CA ILE A 58 -13.40 17.13 7.87
C ILE A 58 -14.34 17.13 6.68
N THR A 59 -14.00 16.43 5.61
CA THR A 59 -14.80 16.36 4.37
C THR A 59 -15.84 15.24 4.40
N CYS A 60 -16.02 14.53 5.53
CA CYS A 60 -16.95 13.40 5.65
C CYS A 60 -16.71 12.32 4.57
N GLY A 61 -15.45 12.00 4.29
CA GLY A 61 -15.07 10.97 3.31
C GLY A 61 -14.95 11.43 1.85
N LEU A 62 -15.33 12.66 1.48
CA LEU A 62 -15.13 13.17 0.11
C LEU A 62 -13.65 13.23 -0.28
N TYR A 63 -12.78 13.62 0.65
CA TYR A 63 -11.34 13.65 0.42
C TYR A 63 -10.75 12.24 0.20
N GLN A 64 -11.42 11.17 0.65
CA GLN A 64 -10.96 9.79 0.43
C GLN A 64 -10.85 9.45 -1.06
N ILE A 65 -11.76 9.98 -1.89
CA ILE A 65 -11.75 9.81 -3.35
C ILE A 65 -10.51 10.50 -3.97
N TYR A 66 -10.20 11.72 -3.51
CA TYR A 66 -9.01 12.44 -3.95
C TYR A 66 -7.72 11.74 -3.49
N TRP A 67 -7.73 11.21 -2.26
CA TRP A 67 -6.63 10.43 -1.72
C TRP A 67 -6.35 9.19 -2.57
N TRP A 68 -7.39 8.45 -3.01
CA TRP A 68 -7.26 7.31 -3.91
C TRP A 68 -6.51 7.63 -5.21
N TYR A 69 -6.80 8.78 -5.82
CA TYR A 69 -6.08 9.21 -7.01
C TYR A 69 -4.59 9.46 -6.73
N ARG A 70 -4.28 10.10 -5.61
CA ARG A 70 -2.91 10.49 -5.24
C ARG A 70 -2.07 9.32 -4.73
N ILE A 71 -2.64 8.42 -3.93
CA ILE A 71 -1.92 7.27 -3.39
C ILE A 71 -1.53 6.29 -4.51
N ALA A 72 -2.39 6.14 -5.53
CA ALA A 72 -2.09 5.34 -6.70
C ALA A 72 -0.93 5.93 -7.52
N ASP A 73 -0.71 7.24 -7.49
CA ASP A 73 0.47 7.90 -8.10
C ASP A 73 1.76 7.55 -7.37
N ILE A 74 1.76 7.69 -6.05
CA ILE A 74 2.89 7.34 -5.19
C ILE A 74 3.21 5.84 -5.30
N PHE A 75 2.18 5.00 -5.37
CA PHE A 75 2.36 3.55 -5.50
C PHE A 75 2.99 3.14 -6.83
N ILE A 76 2.66 3.82 -7.94
CA ILE A 76 3.35 3.57 -9.22
C ILE A 76 4.83 3.96 -9.12
N THR A 77 5.15 5.11 -8.51
CA THR A 77 6.55 5.51 -8.28
C THR A 77 7.30 4.49 -7.42
N ALA A 78 6.65 3.93 -6.40
CA ALA A 78 7.17 2.83 -5.58
C ALA A 78 7.42 1.55 -6.40
N GLN A 79 6.51 1.20 -7.32
CA GLN A 79 6.69 0.06 -8.22
C GLN A 79 7.83 0.26 -9.22
N GLU A 80 7.98 1.46 -9.77
CA GLU A 80 9.08 1.77 -10.69
C GLU A 80 10.46 1.61 -10.01
N LYS A 81 10.56 1.94 -8.71
CA LYS A 81 11.76 1.70 -7.91
C LYS A 81 12.08 0.21 -7.68
N THR A 82 11.09 -0.68 -7.77
CA THR A 82 11.26 -2.12 -7.50
C THR A 82 11.53 -2.99 -8.71
N LYS A 83 11.59 -2.43 -9.92
CA LYS A 83 11.68 -3.17 -11.20
C LYS A 83 10.59 -4.24 -11.37
N PHE A 84 9.48 -4.14 -10.63
CA PHE A 84 8.36 -5.06 -10.76
C PHE A 84 7.55 -4.74 -12.02
N PRO A 85 7.01 -5.74 -12.73
CA PRO A 85 6.16 -5.50 -13.90
C PRO A 85 4.99 -4.63 -13.44
N ARG A 86 4.91 -3.44 -14.04
CA ARG A 86 3.90 -2.40 -13.82
C ARG A 86 2.53 -3.06 -13.72
N ILE A 87 2.01 -3.24 -12.51
CA ILE A 87 0.62 -3.66 -12.34
C ILE A 87 -0.18 -2.49 -12.89
N ASN A 88 -0.89 -2.74 -13.99
CA ASN A 88 -1.59 -1.79 -14.87
C ASN A 88 -1.97 -0.46 -14.19
N ASP A 89 -1.85 0.66 -14.92
CA ASP A 89 -2.17 2.05 -14.51
C ASP A 89 -3.65 2.21 -14.04
N ASN A 90 -3.98 1.59 -12.91
CA ASN A 90 -5.32 1.43 -12.36
C ASN A 90 -5.75 2.64 -11.52
N LYS A 91 -5.06 3.79 -11.67
CA LYS A 91 -5.41 5.07 -11.03
C LYS A 91 -6.86 5.44 -11.30
N VAL A 92 -7.28 5.32 -12.56
CA VAL A 92 -8.65 5.61 -12.99
C VAL A 92 -9.61 4.57 -12.43
N LEU A 93 -9.21 3.29 -12.38
CA LEU A 93 -10.01 2.22 -11.78
C LEU A 93 -10.30 2.51 -10.31
N PHE A 94 -9.28 2.87 -9.52
CA PHE A 94 -9.45 3.21 -8.10
C PHE A 94 -10.40 4.41 -7.91
N VAL A 95 -10.26 5.46 -8.71
CA VAL A 95 -11.16 6.63 -8.63
C VAL A 95 -12.59 6.26 -9.00
N VAL A 96 -12.78 5.49 -10.07
CA VAL A 96 -14.12 5.05 -10.52
C VAL A 96 -14.78 4.20 -9.44
N LEU A 97 -14.07 3.21 -8.88
CA LEU A 97 -14.60 2.37 -7.80
C LEU A 97 -14.92 3.18 -6.54
N ALA A 98 -14.10 4.19 -6.20
CA ALA A 98 -14.34 5.06 -5.05
C ALA A 98 -15.62 5.90 -5.23
N ILE A 99 -15.89 6.41 -6.44
CA ILE A 99 -17.13 7.16 -6.76
C ILE A 99 -18.38 6.28 -6.60
N PHE A 100 -18.28 4.98 -6.90
CA PHE A 100 -19.38 4.02 -6.70
C PHE A 100 -19.50 3.51 -5.25
N GLY A 101 -18.69 4.02 -4.31
CA GLY A 101 -18.71 3.58 -2.92
C GLY A 101 -18.10 2.19 -2.69
N LEU A 102 -17.35 1.66 -3.67
CA LEU A 102 -16.69 0.35 -3.62
C LEU A 102 -15.27 0.45 -3.02
N ASP A 103 -15.12 1.26 -1.97
CA ASP A 103 -13.81 1.57 -1.38
C ASP A 103 -13.11 0.33 -0.80
N ILE A 104 -13.89 -0.61 -0.26
CA ILE A 104 -13.40 -1.89 0.28
C ILE A 104 -12.68 -2.70 -0.79
N ILE A 105 -13.16 -2.68 -2.03
CA ILE A 105 -12.54 -3.39 -3.16
C ILE A 105 -11.23 -2.70 -3.53
N ASN A 106 -11.19 -1.37 -3.55
CA ASN A 106 -9.97 -0.62 -3.78
C ASN A 106 -8.89 -0.95 -2.73
N MET A 107 -9.27 -1.00 -1.45
CA MET A 107 -8.37 -1.40 -0.36
C MET A 107 -7.82 -2.81 -0.58
N ALA A 108 -8.68 -3.76 -0.98
CA ALA A 108 -8.27 -5.14 -1.22
C ALA A 108 -7.26 -5.26 -2.37
N ILE A 109 -7.50 -4.56 -3.47
CA ILE A 109 -6.60 -4.53 -4.64
C ILE A 109 -5.26 -3.91 -4.24
N LEU A 110 -5.27 -2.71 -3.65
CA LEU A 110 -4.02 -2.03 -3.26
C LEU A 110 -3.22 -2.84 -2.24
N GLN A 111 -3.91 -3.49 -1.29
CA GLN A 111 -3.24 -4.37 -0.31
C GLN A 111 -2.64 -5.62 -0.97
N SER A 112 -3.32 -6.20 -1.97
CA SER A 112 -2.82 -7.33 -2.77
C SER A 112 -1.58 -6.94 -3.58
N ASP A 113 -1.61 -5.77 -4.21
CA ASP A 113 -0.48 -5.27 -4.99
C ASP A 113 0.72 -4.96 -4.09
N MET A 114 0.52 -4.30 -2.94
CA MET A 114 1.57 -4.06 -1.95
C MET A 114 2.16 -5.37 -1.41
N ASN A 115 1.34 -6.39 -1.16
CA ASN A 115 1.84 -7.70 -0.71
C ASN A 115 2.73 -8.37 -1.77
N GLN A 116 2.37 -8.30 -3.06
CA GLN A 116 3.22 -8.83 -4.14
C GLN A 116 4.56 -8.11 -4.22
N VAL A 117 4.57 -6.78 -4.07
CA VAL A 117 5.80 -5.98 -4.02
C VAL A 117 6.69 -6.44 -2.85
N TRP A 118 6.12 -6.64 -1.65
CA TRP A 118 6.90 -7.12 -0.52
C TRP A 118 7.40 -8.56 -0.66
N GLU A 119 6.59 -9.46 -1.22
CA GLU A 119 7.00 -10.84 -1.49
C GLU A 119 8.17 -10.92 -2.46
N SER A 120 8.18 -10.05 -3.46
CA SER A 120 9.27 -9.97 -4.40
C SER A 120 10.57 -9.40 -3.82
N ALA A 121 10.46 -8.37 -2.97
CA ALA A 121 11.59 -7.82 -2.27
C ALA A 121 12.19 -8.86 -1.30
N ASP A 122 11.34 -9.65 -0.65
CA ASP A 122 11.77 -10.77 0.21
C ASP A 122 12.50 -11.85 -0.61
N SER A 123 11.94 -12.24 -1.76
CA SER A 123 12.55 -13.24 -2.66
C SER A 123 13.92 -12.78 -3.18
N ALA A 124 14.05 -11.51 -3.56
CA ALA A 124 15.33 -10.93 -3.99
C ALA A 124 16.36 -10.91 -2.84
N SER A 125 15.91 -10.59 -1.62
CA SER A 125 16.80 -10.59 -0.44
C SER A 125 17.29 -12.01 -0.08
N GLN A 126 16.43 -13.03 -0.18
CA GLN A 126 16.79 -14.42 0.08
C GLN A 126 17.79 -14.98 -0.96
N SER A 127 17.66 -14.60 -2.24
CA SER A 127 18.63 -14.99 -3.27
C SER A 127 20.04 -14.46 -3.00
N VAL A 128 20.17 -13.30 -2.37
CA VAL A 128 21.47 -12.72 -2.00
C VAL A 128 22.05 -13.41 -0.76
N THR A 129 21.21 -13.73 0.24
CA THR A 129 21.67 -14.42 1.46
C THR A 129 22.14 -15.85 1.16
N GLN A 130 21.41 -16.58 0.32
CA GLN A 130 21.79 -17.95 -0.04
C GLN A 130 23.11 -18.01 -0.84
N ASP A 131 23.41 -16.97 -1.62
CA ASP A 131 24.70 -16.86 -2.34
C ASP A 131 25.83 -16.51 -1.36
N THR A 132 25.60 -15.67 -0.35
CA THR A 132 26.63 -15.36 0.66
C THR A 132 26.97 -16.54 1.58
N ASP A 133 26.01 -17.40 1.89
CA ASP A 133 26.22 -18.54 2.77
C ASP A 133 27.08 -19.63 2.09
N ASP A 134 26.97 -19.79 0.75
CA ASP A 134 27.74 -20.75 -0.05
C ASP A 134 29.25 -20.40 -0.14
N TRP A 135 29.61 -19.11 -0.06
CA TRP A 135 31.01 -18.67 -0.04
C TRP A 135 31.68 -18.75 1.34
N THR A 136 30.91 -18.84 2.43
CA THR A 136 31.45 -18.86 3.80
C THR A 136 31.67 -20.26 4.37
N ASP A 137 31.23 -21.30 3.66
CA ASP A 137 31.38 -22.71 4.05
C ASP A 137 32.71 -23.35 3.57
N TYR A 138 33.67 -22.56 3.09
CA TYR A 138 35.04 -22.96 2.70
C TYR A 138 36.12 -22.23 3.50
#